data_AF-A0A932HHR9-F1
#
_entry.id   AF-A0A932HHR9-F1
#
_cell.length_a   1.000
_cell.length_b   1.000
_cell.length_c   1.000
_cell.angle_alpha   90.00
_cell.angle_beta   90.00
_cell.angle_gamma   90.00
#
_symmetry.space_group_name_H-M   'P 1'
#
loop_
_entity.id
_entity.type
_entity.pdbx_description
1 polymer ?
#
loop_
_entity_poly.entity_id
_entity_poly.type
_entity_poly.pdbx_seq_one_letter_code
_entity_poly.pdbx_strand_id
1 'polypeptide(L)' 'SVIGHYDEIGEFLADVASLRRIMVPLEVAVTRASQTAANTYRDTTGALAQATFQLRTFVKPGAADTVGGGQQR' A
#
# COMPACT_ATOMS: atom_id res chain seq x y z
N SER A 1 5.44 1.31 2.45
CA SER A 1 5.72 2.12 1.24
C SER A 1 6.53 1.29 0.28
N VAL A 2 6.50 1.65 -1.00
CA VAL A 2 7.30 1.03 -2.06
C VAL A 2 8.06 2.11 -2.83
N ILE A 3 9.19 1.76 -3.43
CA ILE A 3 10.04 2.68 -4.20
C ILE A 3 10.27 2.03 -5.56
N GLY A 4 10.10 2.80 -6.63
CA GLY A 4 10.24 2.34 -8.00
C GLY A 4 9.92 3.45 -8.99
N HIS A 5 9.94 3.15 -10.27
CA HIS A 5 9.46 4.07 -11.29
C HIS A 5 7.93 4.22 -11.21
N TYR A 6 7.42 5.31 -11.78
CA TYR A 6 6.00 5.65 -11.67
C TYR A 6 5.09 4.58 -12.28
N ASP A 7 5.49 4.04 -13.42
CA ASP A 7 4.82 2.94 -14.13
C ASP A 7 4.87 1.63 -13.33
N GLU A 8 6.03 1.25 -12.79
CA GLU A 8 6.19 0.06 -11.95
C GLU A 8 5.34 0.12 -10.68
N ILE A 9 5.23 1.30 -10.06
CA ILE A 9 4.35 1.53 -8.91
C ILE A 9 2.88 1.34 -9.32
N GLY A 10 2.50 1.83 -10.49
CA GLY A 10 1.15 1.67 -11.04
C GLY A 10 0.81 0.20 -11.28
N GLU A 11 1.72 -0.54 -11.91
CA GLU A 11 1.59 -1.98 -12.13
C GLU A 11 1.46 -2.72 -10.81
N PHE A 12 2.32 -2.44 -9.84
CA PHE A 12 2.27 -3.05 -8.52
C PHE A 12 0.92 -2.82 -7.81
N LEU A 13 0.39 -1.59 -7.84
CA LEU A 13 -0.91 -1.30 -7.23
C LEU A 13 -2.07 -1.98 -7.97
N ALA A 14 -1.98 -2.07 -9.31
CA ALA A 14 -2.95 -2.78 -10.12
C ALA A 14 -2.96 -4.29 -9.79
N ASP A 15 -1.78 -4.89 -9.62
CA ASP A 15 -1.63 -6.29 -9.22
C ASP A 15 -2.23 -6.55 -7.83
N VAL A 16 -1.92 -5.68 -6.86
CA VAL A 16 -2.49 -5.77 -5.50
C VAL A 16 -4.02 -5.69 -5.53
N ALA A 17 -4.59 -4.79 -6.34
CA ALA A 17 -6.03 -4.66 -6.51
C ALA A 17 -6.66 -5.86 -7.27
N SER A 18 -5.87 -6.56 -8.09
CA SER A 18 -6.31 -7.71 -8.90
C SER A 18 -6.25 -9.05 -8.17
N LEU A 19 -5.69 -9.09 -6.95
CA LEU A 19 -5.66 -10.30 -6.13
C LEU A 19 -7.09 -10.86 -5.92
N ARG A 20 -7.23 -12.18 -5.84
CA ARG A 20 -8.51 -12.90 -5.62
C ARG A 20 -9.08 -12.75 -4.20
N ARG A 21 -8.90 -11.59 -3.58
CA ARG A 21 -9.29 -11.23 -2.21
C ARG A 21 -9.60 -9.74 -2.15
N ILE A 22 -10.45 -9.35 -1.22
CA ILE A 22 -10.82 -7.94 -1.06
C ILE A 22 -9.62 -7.19 -0.48
N MET A 23 -8.91 -6.48 -1.36
CA MET A 23 -7.73 -5.66 -1.07
C MET A 23 -8.04 -4.22 -1.47
N VAL A 24 -8.06 -3.31 -0.50
CA VAL A 24 -8.35 -1.90 -0.77
C VAL A 24 -7.15 -1.06 -0.32
N PRO A 25 -6.36 -0.55 -1.27
CA PRO A 25 -5.38 0.48 -1.00
C PRO A 25 -6.10 1.77 -0.60
N LEU A 26 -5.71 2.35 0.52
CA LEU A 26 -6.20 3.64 1.00
C LEU A 26 -5.05 4.63 1.11
N GLU A 27 -5.42 5.92 1.03
CA GLU A 27 -4.50 7.05 1.27
C GLU A 27 -3.22 6.94 0.43
N VAL A 28 -3.39 6.58 -0.85
CA VAL A 28 -2.25 6.43 -1.75
C VAL A 28 -1.66 7.81 -2.04
N ALA A 29 -0.42 8.01 -1.61
CA ALA A 29 0.38 9.19 -1.91
C ALA A 29 1.64 8.76 -2.67
N VAL A 30 1.88 9.40 -3.82
CA VAL A 30 3.08 9.19 -4.62
C VAL A 30 3.89 10.48 -4.61
N THR A 31 5.11 10.40 -4.12
CA THR A 31 6.05 11.54 -4.06
C THR A 31 7.35 11.15 -4.74
N ARG A 32 8.20 12.14 -5.05
CA ARG A 32 9.58 11.81 -5.44
C ARG A 32 10.28 11.04 -4.32
N ALA A 33 11.11 10.07 -4.70
CA ALA A 33 11.95 9.37 -3.74
C ALA A 33 12.96 10.33 -3.10
N SER A 34 13.35 10.04 -1.86
CA SER A 34 14.39 10.83 -1.18
C SER A 34 15.74 10.67 -1.90
N GLN A 35 16.62 11.67 -1.77
CA GLN A 35 17.96 11.62 -2.36
C GLN A 35 18.76 10.40 -1.85
N THR A 36 18.57 10.04 -0.58
CA THR A 36 19.17 8.84 0.02
C THR A 36 18.71 7.58 -0.71
N ALA A 37 17.40 7.43 -0.95
CA ALA A 37 16.87 6.29 -1.71
C ALA A 37 17.39 6.29 -3.15
N ALA A 38 17.39 7.43 -3.84
CA ALA A 38 17.93 7.53 -5.19
C ALA A 38 19.40 7.07 -5.27
N ASN A 39 20.21 7.46 -4.29
CA ASN A 39 21.62 7.02 -4.21
C ASN A 39 21.75 5.51 -3.93
N THR A 40 20.91 4.95 -3.05
CA THR A 40 20.90 3.50 -2.75
C THR A 40 20.53 2.67 -3.97
N TYR A 41 19.53 3.10 -4.74
CA TYR A 41 19.10 2.44 -5.97
C TYR A 41 19.94 2.82 -7.20
N ARG A 42 20.98 3.66 -7.01
CA ARG A 42 21.86 4.19 -8.08
C ARG A 42 21.09 4.86 -9.22
N ASP A 43 19.93 5.43 -8.92
CA ASP A 43 19.17 6.20 -9.88
C ASP A 43 19.82 7.57 -10.09
N THR A 44 20.25 7.80 -11.32
CA THR A 44 20.87 9.06 -11.77
C THR A 44 19.89 9.93 -12.56
N THR A 45 18.70 9.41 -12.87
CA THR A 45 17.68 10.07 -13.68
C THR A 45 16.73 10.93 -12.84
N GLY A 46 16.66 10.67 -11.53
CA GLY A 46 15.72 11.34 -10.63
C GLY A 46 14.26 10.95 -10.88
N ALA A 47 14.03 9.87 -11.62
CA ALA A 47 12.71 9.38 -11.98
C ALA A 47 12.11 8.43 -10.91
N LEU A 48 12.87 8.07 -9.88
CA LEU A 48 12.34 7.27 -8.77
C LEU A 48 11.26 8.00 -7.98
N ALA A 49 10.16 7.29 -7.78
CA ALA A 49 9.05 7.68 -6.94
C ALA A 49 8.95 6.77 -5.71
N GLN A 50 8.36 7.30 -4.66
CA GLN A 50 7.99 6.58 -3.46
C GLN A 50 6.47 6.62 -3.32
N ALA A 51 5.85 5.44 -3.26
CA ALA A 51 4.45 5.27 -2.96
C ALA A 51 4.26 4.92 -1.47
N THR A 52 3.43 5.68 -0.78
CA THR A 52 2.97 5.39 0.58
C THR A 52 1.48 5.17 0.55
N PHE A 53 1.02 4.08 1.15
CA PHE A 53 -0.38 3.69 1.17
C PHE A 53 -0.63 2.77 2.37
N GLN A 54 -1.90 2.67 2.75
CA GLN A 54 -2.37 1.69 3.72
C GLN A 54 -3.15 0.60 2.99
N LEU A 55 -3.00 -0.65 3.39
CA LEU A 55 -3.73 -1.77 2.79
C LEU A 55 -4.78 -2.28 3.77
N ARG A 56 -6.06 -2.17 3.41
CA ARG A 56 -7.16 -2.76 4.18
C ARG A 56 -7.64 -4.04 3.52
N THR A 57 -7.88 -5.04 4.36
CA THR A 57 -8.49 -6.31 3.97
C THR A 57 -9.80 -6.47 4.69
N PHE A 58 -10.72 -7.21 4.06
CA PHE A 58 -12.03 -7.48 4.62
C PHE A 58 -12.22 -8.98 4.73
N VAL A 59 -12.62 -9.42 5.91
CA VAL A 59 -13.11 -10.77 6.18
C VAL A 59 -14.54 -10.65 6.66
N LYS A 60 -15.37 -11.66 6.37
CA LYS A 60 -16.69 -11.74 7.01
C LYS A 60 -16.46 -11.88 8.52
N PRO A 61 -17.11 -11.07 9.37
CA PRO A 61 -17.02 -11.25 10.82
C PRO A 61 -17.41 -12.68 11.20
N GLY A 62 -16.58 -13.34 12.00
CA GLY A 62 -16.89 -14.66 12.51
C GLY A 62 -18.00 -14.60 13.56
N ALA A 63 -18.72 -15.70 13.79
CA ALA A 63 -19.73 -15.75 14.85
C ALA A 63 -19.17 -15.46 16.26
N ALA A 64 -17.84 -15.59 16.45
CA ALA A 64 -17.14 -15.22 17.68
C ALA A 64 -16.96 -13.69 17.84
N ASP A 65 -16.91 -12.93 16.74
CA ASP A 65 -16.76 -11.47 16.79
C ASP A 65 -18.06 -10.76 17.21
N THR A 66 -19.21 -11.44 17.06
CA THR A 66 -20.52 -10.93 17.48
C THR A 66 -20.82 -11.10 18.98
N VAL A 67 -20.02 -11.87 19.73
CA VAL A 67 -20.28 -12.13 21.17
C VAL A 67 -19.41 -11.25 22.09
N GLY A 68 -18.39 -10.58 21.56
CA GLY A 68 -17.46 -9.73 22.34
C GLY A 68 -17.75 -8.23 22.34
N GLY A 69 -18.82 -7.76 21.67
CA GLY A 69 -19.16 -6.34 21.56
C GLY A 69 -19.99 -5.77 22.72
N GLY A 70 -19.99 -6.42 23.88
CA GLY A 70 -20.68 -5.97 25.08
C GLY A 70 -19.78 -5.15 26.00
N GLN A 71 -20.11 -3.86 26.15
CA GLN A 71 -19.64 -2.91 27.17
C GLN A 71 -18.13 -2.60 27.26
N GLN A 72 -17.75 -1.39 26.85
CA GLN A 72 -16.81 -0.57 27.63
C GLN A 72 -17.39 0.85 27.76
N ARG A 73 -17.71 1.21 29.00
CA ARG A 73 -17.85 2.59 29.47
C ARG A 73 -16.46 3.09 29.86
#